data_AF-A0A5C6YJD1-F1
#
_entry.id   AF-A0A5C6YJD1-F1
#
_cell.length_a   1.000
_cell.length_b   1.000
_cell.length_c   1.000
_cell.angle_alpha   90.00
_cell.angle_beta   90.00
_cell.angle_gamma   90.00
#
_symmetry.space_group_name_H-M   'P 1'
#
loop_
_entity.id
_entity.type
_entity.pdbx_description
1 polymer ?
#
loop_
_entity_poly.entity_id
_entity_poly.type
_entity_poly.pdbx_seq_one_letter_code
_entity_poly.pdbx_strand_id
1 'polypeptide(L)'
;DPLLARDKQELLRKVMLETLDGDYQAYKANDGAFVRKHFFGKHPELLKMVENMSDEDIWRLNRGGHDPQKVYAAYHKAVNTVGQPTVMLIKTVKGYGMGKIGEGKNTAHQTKKLQDEDIKAFRDRFNIPIPDSELAKIPFYKPADDTPEMQYLHERRKSLGGYLPKRRPQADEALKVPDLATFQAVLDPTAEGREISTTQAYVRFLTTLLRD
;
A
#
# COMPACT_ATOMS: atom_id res chain seq x y z
N ASP A 1 -0.20 -18.95 -13.27
CA ASP A 1 -0.05 -18.06 -14.43
C ASP A 1 0.70 -18.79 -15.55
N PRO A 2 0.28 -18.66 -16.83
CA PRO A 2 0.70 -19.56 -17.91
C PRO A 2 2.20 -19.60 -18.23
N LEU A 3 2.93 -18.50 -18.06
CA LEU A 3 4.38 -18.48 -18.31
C LEU A 3 5.15 -19.33 -17.28
N LEU A 4 4.92 -19.09 -15.98
CA LEU A 4 5.56 -19.86 -14.90
C LEU A 4 5.15 -21.34 -14.92
N ALA A 5 3.90 -21.65 -15.28
CA ALA A 5 3.45 -23.06 -15.37
C ALA A 5 4.15 -23.87 -16.48
N ARG A 6 4.59 -23.18 -17.54
CA ARG A 6 5.32 -23.75 -18.68
C ARG A 6 6.85 -23.80 -18.45
N ASP A 7 7.37 -23.12 -17.43
CA ASP A 7 8.80 -23.08 -17.10
C ASP A 7 9.28 -24.38 -16.43
N LYS A 8 9.35 -25.47 -17.19
CA LYS A 8 9.74 -26.79 -16.65
C LYS A 8 11.20 -26.88 -16.22
N GLN A 9 12.06 -26.01 -16.76
CA GLN A 9 13.49 -25.97 -16.48
C GLN A 9 13.85 -24.93 -15.39
N GLU A 10 12.84 -24.26 -14.81
CA GLU A 10 13.01 -23.16 -13.84
C GLU A 10 13.91 -22.02 -14.33
N LEU A 11 14.10 -21.87 -15.64
CA LEU A 11 14.96 -20.85 -16.23
C LEU A 11 14.34 -19.46 -16.06
N LEU A 12 13.02 -19.33 -16.22
CA LEU A 12 12.33 -18.06 -16.02
C LEU A 12 12.43 -17.66 -14.55
N ARG A 13 12.21 -18.61 -13.63
CA ARG A 13 12.39 -18.40 -12.20
C ARG A 13 13.83 -17.97 -11.86
N LYS A 14 14.84 -18.62 -12.42
CA LYS A 14 16.26 -18.27 -12.24
C LYS A 14 16.54 -16.84 -12.69
N VAL A 15 16.13 -16.47 -13.91
CA VAL A 15 16.29 -15.10 -14.41
C VAL A 15 15.58 -14.07 -13.53
N MET A 16 14.39 -14.39 -12.99
CA MET A 16 13.69 -13.50 -12.06
C MET A 16 14.45 -13.26 -10.75
N LEU A 17 15.17 -14.27 -10.25
CA LEU A 17 15.95 -14.18 -9.01
C LEU A 17 17.29 -13.46 -9.20
N GLU A 18 17.92 -13.61 -10.38
CA GLU A 18 19.21 -12.98 -10.71
C GLU A 18 19.07 -11.52 -11.16
N THR A 19 17.88 -11.13 -11.62
CA THR A 19 17.62 -9.77 -12.10
C THR A 19 17.57 -8.78 -10.94
N LEU A 20 18.40 -7.75 -11.02
CA LEU A 20 18.50 -6.71 -9.99
C LEU A 20 17.36 -5.68 -10.09
N ASP A 21 17.14 -4.92 -9.02
CA ASP A 21 16.10 -3.89 -9.00
C ASP A 21 16.30 -2.81 -10.08
N GLY A 22 17.55 -2.42 -10.35
CA GLY A 22 17.89 -1.47 -11.41
C GLY A 22 17.44 -1.95 -12.79
N ASP A 23 17.64 -3.24 -13.08
CA ASP A 23 17.19 -3.87 -14.33
C ASP A 23 15.66 -3.91 -14.40
N TYR A 24 14.99 -4.28 -13.30
CA TYR A 24 13.53 -4.26 -13.24
C TYR A 24 12.93 -2.87 -13.46
N GLN A 25 13.63 -1.81 -13.04
CA GLN A 25 13.24 -0.44 -13.37
C GLN A 25 13.49 -0.12 -14.83
N ALA A 26 14.66 -0.47 -15.38
CA ALA A 26 14.97 -0.26 -16.79
C ALA A 26 13.94 -0.96 -17.71
N TYR A 27 13.56 -2.20 -17.38
CA TYR A 27 12.51 -2.92 -18.09
C TYR A 27 11.21 -2.14 -18.13
N LYS A 28 10.78 -1.54 -17.01
CA LYS A 28 9.51 -0.81 -16.96
C LYS A 28 9.59 0.64 -17.47
N ALA A 29 10.78 1.17 -17.71
CA ALA A 29 10.99 2.48 -18.30
C ALA A 29 11.03 2.48 -19.84
N ASN A 30 11.15 1.30 -20.46
CA ASN A 30 11.24 1.13 -21.91
C ASN A 30 9.94 0.53 -22.50
N ASP A 31 10.05 -0.49 -23.35
CA ASP A 31 8.94 -1.12 -24.06
C ASP A 31 9.05 -2.66 -24.05
N GLY A 32 8.06 -3.33 -24.65
CA GLY A 32 8.04 -4.79 -24.74
C GLY A 32 9.19 -5.40 -25.53
N ALA A 33 9.68 -4.72 -26.58
CA ALA A 33 10.81 -5.17 -27.38
C ALA A 33 12.10 -5.18 -26.54
N PHE A 34 12.30 -4.14 -25.72
CA PHE A 34 13.39 -4.06 -24.77
C PHE A 34 13.31 -5.19 -23.74
N VAL A 35 12.12 -5.46 -23.19
CA VAL A 35 11.91 -6.59 -22.25
C VAL A 35 12.19 -7.93 -22.93
N ARG A 36 11.69 -8.15 -24.15
CA ARG A 36 11.98 -9.36 -24.93
C ARG A 36 13.49 -9.57 -25.07
N LYS A 37 14.21 -8.53 -25.50
CA LYS A 37 15.65 -8.61 -25.77
C LYS A 37 16.49 -8.76 -24.50
N HIS A 38 16.19 -8.00 -23.45
CA HIS A 38 17.08 -7.87 -22.29
C HIS A 38 16.67 -8.70 -21.06
N PHE A 39 15.42 -9.18 -21.00
CA PHE A 39 14.96 -10.09 -19.95
C PHE A 39 14.83 -11.52 -20.49
N PHE A 40 13.95 -11.75 -21.48
CA PHE A 40 13.76 -13.09 -22.07
C PHE A 40 14.96 -13.49 -22.94
N GLY A 41 15.64 -12.54 -23.59
CA GLY A 41 16.83 -12.78 -24.40
C GLY A 41 18.08 -13.22 -23.64
N LYS A 42 18.04 -13.30 -22.31
CA LYS A 42 19.12 -13.90 -21.51
C LYS A 42 19.33 -15.38 -21.84
N HIS A 43 18.28 -16.07 -22.31
CA HIS A 43 18.33 -17.48 -22.72
C HIS A 43 17.48 -17.72 -23.98
N PRO A 44 17.98 -18.46 -24.99
CA PRO A 44 17.19 -18.82 -26.18
C PRO A 44 15.86 -19.52 -25.85
N GLU A 45 15.84 -20.34 -24.80
CA GLU A 45 14.66 -21.07 -24.32
C GLU A 45 13.57 -20.10 -23.83
N LEU A 46 13.96 -19.02 -23.16
CA LEU A 46 13.04 -18.00 -22.67
C LEU A 46 12.49 -17.13 -23.81
N LEU A 47 13.28 -16.86 -24.86
CA LEU A 47 12.76 -16.23 -26.08
C LEU A 47 11.70 -17.10 -26.73
N LYS A 48 11.94 -18.41 -26.82
CA LYS A 48 10.97 -19.37 -27.35
C LYS A 48 9.67 -19.38 -26.52
N MET A 49 9.75 -19.25 -25.20
CA MET A 49 8.56 -19.20 -24.33
C MET A 49 7.62 -18.02 -24.64
N VAL A 50 8.15 -16.92 -25.20
CA VAL A 50 7.39 -15.71 -25.54
C VAL A 50 7.31 -15.47 -27.05
N GLU A 51 7.64 -16.46 -27.88
CA GLU A 51 7.67 -16.31 -29.35
C GLU A 51 6.30 -15.94 -29.95
N ASN A 52 5.22 -16.45 -29.34
CA ASN A 52 3.84 -16.19 -29.76
C ASN A 52 3.20 -14.99 -29.07
N MET A 53 3.95 -14.26 -28.24
CA MET A 53 3.48 -13.03 -27.62
C MET A 53 3.94 -11.86 -28.47
N SER A 54 3.09 -10.87 -28.72
CA SER A 54 3.54 -9.59 -29.28
C SER A 54 4.38 -8.82 -28.24
N ASP A 55 5.13 -7.81 -28.68
CA ASP A 55 5.82 -6.92 -27.73
C ASP A 55 4.83 -6.20 -26.82
N GLU A 56 3.62 -5.90 -27.31
CA GLU A 56 2.56 -5.35 -26.47
C GLU A 56 2.08 -6.33 -25.39
N ASP A 57 1.94 -7.62 -25.71
CA ASP A 57 1.58 -8.65 -24.73
C ASP A 57 2.65 -8.81 -23.65
N ILE A 58 3.93 -8.80 -24.06
CA ILE A 58 5.05 -8.81 -23.11
C ILE A 58 5.01 -7.58 -22.23
N TRP A 59 4.73 -6.41 -22.80
CA TRP A 59 4.63 -5.16 -22.06
C TRP A 59 3.50 -5.13 -21.03
N ARG A 60 2.41 -5.84 -21.32
CA ARG A 60 1.23 -5.97 -20.44
C ARG A 60 1.45 -6.92 -19.26
N LEU A 61 2.54 -7.69 -19.21
CA LEU A 61 2.89 -8.50 -18.05
C LEU A 61 3.04 -7.61 -16.81
N ASN A 62 2.10 -7.74 -15.88
CA ASN A 62 1.97 -6.81 -14.76
C ASN A 62 2.67 -7.32 -13.48
N ARG A 63 2.93 -6.42 -12.53
CA ARG A 63 3.46 -6.76 -11.22
C ARG A 63 2.31 -7.16 -10.28
N GLY A 64 2.56 -8.11 -9.38
CA GLY A 64 1.51 -8.70 -8.53
C GLY A 64 0.77 -7.70 -7.63
N GLY A 65 1.38 -6.57 -7.29
CA GLY A 65 0.71 -5.50 -6.53
C GLY A 65 -0.39 -4.76 -7.28
N HIS A 66 -0.49 -4.95 -8.59
CA HIS A 66 -1.52 -4.38 -9.46
C HIS A 66 -2.54 -5.43 -9.92
N ASP A 67 -2.47 -6.65 -9.37
CA ASP A 67 -3.44 -7.71 -9.59
C ASP A 67 -4.31 -7.88 -8.33
N PRO A 68 -5.60 -7.48 -8.36
CA PRO A 68 -6.48 -7.58 -7.21
C PRO A 68 -6.62 -9.00 -6.65
N GLN A 69 -6.50 -10.04 -7.48
CA GLN A 69 -6.61 -11.43 -7.02
C GLN A 69 -5.38 -11.82 -6.19
N LYS A 70 -4.18 -11.41 -6.62
CA LYS A 70 -2.94 -11.66 -5.87
C LYS A 70 -2.91 -10.86 -4.57
N VAL A 71 -3.34 -9.60 -4.60
CA VAL A 71 -3.46 -8.76 -3.40
C VAL A 71 -4.47 -9.37 -2.42
N TYR A 72 -5.66 -9.76 -2.88
CA TYR A 72 -6.65 -10.45 -2.05
C TYR A 72 -6.10 -11.73 -1.44
N ALA A 73 -5.45 -12.60 -2.23
CA ALA A 73 -4.88 -13.84 -1.71
C ALA A 73 -3.82 -13.59 -0.62
N ALA A 74 -3.01 -12.54 -0.77
CA ALA A 74 -2.03 -12.13 0.24
C ALA A 74 -2.71 -11.65 1.53
N TYR A 75 -3.69 -10.75 1.43
CA TYR A 75 -4.45 -10.27 2.59
C TYR A 75 -5.22 -11.40 3.27
N HIS A 76 -5.88 -12.28 2.50
CA HIS A 76 -6.60 -13.45 3.01
C HIS A 76 -5.66 -14.36 3.80
N LYS A 77 -4.46 -14.65 3.29
CA LYS A 77 -3.47 -15.42 4.05
C LYS A 77 -3.02 -14.68 5.31
N ALA A 78 -2.77 -13.37 5.22
CA ALA A 78 -2.31 -12.56 6.34
C ALA A 78 -3.31 -12.51 7.50
N VAL A 79 -4.60 -12.28 7.22
CA VAL A 79 -5.64 -12.20 8.27
C VAL A 79 -5.93 -13.55 8.93
N ASN A 80 -5.58 -14.66 8.27
CA ASN A 80 -5.74 -16.01 8.79
C ASN A 80 -4.45 -16.59 9.38
N THR A 81 -3.34 -15.84 9.42
CA THR A 81 -2.08 -16.28 10.02
C THR A 81 -2.14 -16.09 11.53
N VAL A 82 -1.86 -17.15 12.29
CA VAL A 82 -1.92 -17.16 13.76
C VAL A 82 -0.52 -17.38 14.34
N GLY A 83 -0.24 -16.77 15.49
CA GLY A 83 1.00 -16.98 16.25
C GLY A 83 2.18 -16.09 15.86
N GLN A 84 2.07 -15.31 14.78
CA GLN A 84 3.12 -14.38 14.34
C GLN A 84 2.56 -13.25 13.46
N PRO A 85 3.22 -12.09 13.39
CA PRO A 85 2.86 -11.04 12.45
C PRO A 85 3.15 -11.44 11.00
N THR A 86 2.44 -10.82 10.05
CA THR A 86 2.66 -11.00 8.61
C THR A 86 3.16 -9.71 7.97
N VAL A 87 4.24 -9.81 7.19
CA VAL A 87 4.71 -8.74 6.30
C VAL A 87 4.39 -9.11 4.86
N MET A 88 3.67 -8.25 4.15
CA MET A 88 3.38 -8.42 2.72
C MET A 88 4.32 -7.57 1.87
N LEU A 89 5.13 -8.22 1.04
CA LEU A 89 6.04 -7.57 0.10
C LEU A 89 5.34 -7.39 -1.25
N ILE A 90 4.71 -6.23 -1.45
CA ILE A 90 3.87 -5.94 -2.61
C ILE A 90 4.69 -5.27 -3.71
N LYS A 91 5.05 -6.03 -4.75
CA LYS A 91 5.79 -5.51 -5.91
C LYS A 91 4.87 -4.67 -6.82
N THR A 92 5.07 -3.35 -6.85
CA THR A 92 4.29 -2.38 -7.66
C THR A 92 5.17 -1.63 -8.66
N VAL A 93 4.57 -0.78 -9.50
CA VAL A 93 5.26 0.16 -10.40
C VAL A 93 5.07 1.57 -9.85
N LYS A 94 6.16 2.33 -9.66
CA LYS A 94 6.09 3.74 -9.28
C LYS A 94 5.50 4.55 -10.45
N GLY A 95 4.51 5.40 -10.17
CA GLY A 95 3.81 6.18 -11.18
C GLY A 95 2.94 5.35 -12.13
N TYR A 96 2.42 4.21 -11.67
CA TYR A 96 1.57 3.33 -12.48
C TYR A 96 0.40 4.08 -13.13
N GLY A 97 0.22 3.90 -14.43
CA GLY A 97 -0.82 4.55 -15.22
C GLY A 97 -0.52 6.00 -15.61
N MET A 98 0.63 6.56 -15.19
CA MET A 98 1.08 7.90 -15.61
C MET A 98 1.82 7.89 -16.95
N GLY A 99 1.94 6.74 -17.61
CA GLY A 99 2.55 6.61 -18.93
C GLY A 99 3.96 7.22 -18.99
N LYS A 100 4.25 7.93 -20.09
CA LYS A 100 5.58 8.49 -20.37
C LYS A 100 6.07 9.52 -19.36
N ILE A 101 5.21 10.06 -18.50
CA ILE A 101 5.55 11.16 -17.59
C ILE A 101 6.20 10.66 -16.30
N GLY A 102 5.80 9.49 -15.82
CA GLY A 102 6.26 9.01 -14.51
C GLY A 102 6.29 7.50 -14.30
N GLU A 103 5.66 6.70 -15.17
CA GLU A 103 5.60 5.25 -14.97
C GLU A 103 6.98 4.63 -15.15
N GLY A 104 7.52 4.05 -14.07
CA GLY A 104 8.85 3.42 -14.09
C GLY A 104 10.02 4.39 -14.25
N LYS A 105 9.79 5.72 -14.18
CA LYS A 105 10.84 6.73 -14.35
C LYS A 105 11.36 7.28 -13.02
N ASN A 106 12.68 7.45 -12.95
CA ASN A 106 13.38 8.15 -11.87
C ASN A 106 13.62 9.62 -12.27
N THR A 107 12.55 10.38 -12.44
CA THR A 107 12.67 11.82 -12.71
C THR A 107 12.97 12.61 -11.43
N ALA A 108 13.69 13.72 -11.56
CA ALA A 108 13.93 14.65 -10.46
C ALA A 108 12.59 15.23 -9.94
N HIS A 109 12.56 15.62 -8.67
CA HIS A 109 11.36 16.12 -7.96
C HIS A 109 10.68 17.34 -8.63
N GLN A 110 11.28 17.92 -9.67
CA GLN A 110 10.74 19.04 -10.46
C GLN A 110 9.65 18.61 -11.47
N THR A 111 9.46 17.31 -11.73
CA THR A 111 8.36 16.76 -12.58
C THR A 111 7.01 16.73 -11.85
N LYS A 112 6.77 17.66 -10.91
CA LYS A 112 5.48 17.79 -10.19
C LYS A 112 4.38 18.49 -11.00
N LYS A 113 4.69 18.99 -12.20
CA LYS A 113 3.72 19.65 -13.09
C LYS A 113 3.33 18.68 -14.21
N LEU A 114 2.10 18.21 -14.17
CA LEU A 114 1.46 17.54 -15.30
C LEU A 114 1.05 18.60 -16.33
N GLN A 115 1.36 18.38 -17.60
CA GLN A 115 0.81 19.16 -18.71
C GLN A 115 -0.62 18.68 -19.03
N ASP A 116 -1.36 19.43 -19.85
CA ASP A 116 -2.75 19.10 -20.19
C ASP A 116 -2.86 17.75 -20.92
N GLU A 117 -1.88 17.43 -21.78
CA GLU A 117 -1.80 16.14 -22.47
C GLU A 117 -1.57 14.98 -21.49
N ASP A 118 -0.86 15.22 -20.40
CA ASP A 118 -0.57 14.22 -19.37
C ASP A 118 -1.84 13.88 -18.59
N ILE A 119 -2.62 14.91 -18.25
CA ILE A 119 -3.92 14.78 -17.58
C ILE A 119 -4.90 14.04 -18.51
N LYS A 120 -4.91 14.37 -19.80
CA LYS A 120 -5.72 13.67 -20.83
C LYS A 120 -5.35 12.20 -20.94
N ALA A 121 -4.05 11.88 -21.05
CA ALA A 121 -3.59 10.52 -21.12
C ALA A 121 -3.98 9.70 -19.87
N PHE A 122 -3.92 10.30 -18.67
CA PHE A 122 -4.37 9.67 -17.43
C PHE A 122 -5.88 9.43 -17.43
N ARG A 123 -6.68 10.44 -17.80
CA ARG A 123 -8.15 10.35 -17.96
C ARG A 123 -8.52 9.20 -18.89
N ASP A 124 -7.87 9.13 -20.06
CA ASP A 124 -8.10 8.09 -21.07
C ASP A 124 -7.69 6.70 -20.57
N ARG A 125 -6.52 6.60 -19.93
CA ARG A 125 -5.95 5.32 -19.44
C ARG A 125 -6.84 4.62 -18.43
N PHE A 126 -7.51 5.39 -17.59
CA PHE A 126 -8.40 4.92 -16.52
C PHE A 126 -9.88 5.09 -16.87
N ASN A 127 -10.20 5.48 -18.10
CA ASN A 127 -11.57 5.65 -18.60
C ASN A 127 -12.44 6.56 -17.72
N ILE A 128 -11.85 7.65 -17.20
CA ILE A 128 -12.56 8.59 -16.31
C ILE A 128 -13.52 9.44 -17.16
N PRO A 129 -14.83 9.48 -16.87
CA PRO A 129 -15.83 10.11 -17.74
C PRO A 129 -15.92 11.63 -17.52
N ILE A 130 -14.82 12.33 -17.78
CA ILE A 130 -14.75 13.79 -17.83
C ILE A 130 -14.54 14.19 -19.29
N PRO A 131 -15.36 15.08 -19.88
CA PRO A 131 -15.20 15.53 -21.26
C PRO A 131 -13.95 16.43 -21.43
N ASP A 132 -13.37 16.44 -22.63
CA ASP A 132 -12.18 17.23 -22.95
C ASP A 132 -12.36 18.73 -22.64
N SER A 133 -13.57 19.26 -22.83
CA SER A 133 -13.91 20.67 -22.57
C SER A 133 -13.81 21.08 -21.10
N GLU A 134 -13.90 20.13 -20.18
CA GLU A 134 -13.85 20.37 -18.73
C GLU A 134 -12.48 20.04 -18.14
N LEU A 135 -11.62 19.32 -18.86
CA LEU A 135 -10.41 18.72 -18.30
C LEU A 135 -9.40 19.76 -17.81
N ALA A 136 -9.30 20.91 -18.47
CA ALA A 136 -8.41 22.02 -18.09
C ALA A 136 -8.77 22.63 -16.72
N LYS A 137 -10.01 22.45 -16.23
CA LYS A 137 -10.43 22.91 -14.90
C LYS A 137 -10.02 21.95 -13.79
N ILE A 138 -9.51 20.77 -14.14
CA ILE A 138 -9.13 19.67 -13.22
C ILE A 138 -10.29 19.35 -12.25
N PRO A 139 -11.49 19.02 -12.78
CA PRO A 139 -12.66 18.84 -11.94
C PRO A 139 -12.54 17.56 -11.11
N PHE A 140 -13.06 17.59 -9.89
CA PHE A 140 -13.33 16.37 -9.16
C PHE A 140 -14.46 15.60 -9.84
N TYR A 141 -14.27 14.30 -10.00
CA TYR A 141 -15.32 13.40 -10.47
C TYR A 141 -15.88 12.60 -9.30
N LYS A 142 -17.20 12.71 -9.10
CA LYS A 142 -17.98 11.85 -8.21
C LYS A 142 -19.10 11.25 -9.08
N PRO A 143 -19.19 9.92 -9.23
CA PRO A 143 -20.36 9.30 -9.86
C PRO A 143 -21.65 9.65 -9.11
N ALA A 144 -22.79 9.59 -9.80
CA ALA A 144 -24.08 9.81 -9.15
C ALA A 144 -24.38 8.72 -8.11
N ASP A 145 -25.14 9.05 -7.06
CA ASP A 145 -25.35 8.17 -5.91
C ASP A 145 -26.11 6.87 -6.26
N ASP A 146 -26.85 6.87 -7.37
CA ASP A 146 -27.62 5.74 -7.89
C ASP A 146 -26.83 4.83 -8.84
N THR A 147 -25.57 5.16 -9.14
CA THR A 147 -24.71 4.33 -10.01
C THR A 147 -24.32 2.99 -9.35
N PRO A 148 -24.12 1.91 -10.13
CA PRO A 148 -23.67 0.63 -9.60
C PRO A 148 -22.37 0.71 -8.79
N GLU A 149 -21.43 1.56 -9.20
CA GLU A 149 -20.14 1.76 -8.54
C GLU A 149 -20.31 2.39 -7.15
N MET A 150 -21.19 3.38 -7.02
CA MET A 150 -21.48 4.05 -5.74
C MET A 150 -22.25 3.12 -4.80
N GLN A 151 -23.23 2.38 -5.32
CA GLN A 151 -23.95 1.37 -4.54
C GLN A 151 -22.98 0.30 -4.01
N TYR A 152 -22.12 -0.24 -4.88
CA TYR A 152 -21.11 -1.23 -4.49
C TYR A 152 -20.14 -0.67 -3.44
N LEU A 153 -19.61 0.54 -3.64
CA LEU A 153 -18.72 1.20 -2.68
C LEU A 153 -19.36 1.29 -1.28
N HIS A 154 -20.58 1.81 -1.21
CA HIS A 154 -21.29 2.00 0.06
C HIS A 154 -21.69 0.68 0.72
N GLU A 155 -22.15 -0.30 -0.07
CA GLU A 155 -22.50 -1.64 0.43
C GLU A 155 -21.29 -2.34 1.04
N ARG A 156 -20.15 -2.35 0.34
CA ARG A 156 -18.92 -2.95 0.85
C ARG A 156 -18.46 -2.26 2.14
N ARG A 157 -18.48 -0.93 2.21
CA ARG A 157 -18.14 -0.21 3.46
C ARG A 157 -19.11 -0.53 4.59
N LYS A 158 -20.41 -0.57 4.33
CA LYS A 158 -21.44 -0.93 5.33
C LYS A 158 -21.22 -2.34 5.87
N SER A 159 -20.93 -3.31 5.00
CA SER A 159 -20.64 -4.70 5.42
C SER A 159 -19.39 -4.83 6.29
N LEU A 160 -18.47 -3.86 6.20
CA LEU A 160 -17.21 -3.80 6.93
C LEU A 160 -17.23 -2.81 8.12
N GLY A 161 -18.42 -2.47 8.65
CA GLY A 161 -18.55 -1.63 9.85
C GLY A 161 -18.48 -0.11 9.59
N GLY A 162 -18.59 0.34 8.34
CA GLY A 162 -18.67 1.75 7.97
C GLY A 162 -17.40 2.32 7.33
N TYR A 163 -17.23 3.64 7.36
CA TYR A 163 -16.10 4.33 6.71
C TYR A 163 -14.86 4.43 7.62
N LEU A 164 -13.68 4.38 7.01
CA LEU A 164 -12.39 4.56 7.66
C LEU A 164 -11.49 5.45 6.76
N PRO A 165 -10.52 6.20 7.33
CA PRO A 165 -10.20 6.28 8.75
C PRO A 165 -11.25 7.08 9.54
N LYS A 166 -11.48 6.67 10.80
CA LYS A 166 -12.34 7.39 11.75
C LYS A 166 -11.58 7.59 13.05
N ARG A 167 -11.56 8.80 13.57
CA ARG A 167 -10.95 9.12 14.87
C ARG A 167 -12.05 9.51 15.85
N ARG A 168 -12.01 8.92 17.05
CA ARG A 168 -12.86 9.32 18.17
C ARG A 168 -12.08 10.30 19.06
N PRO A 169 -12.56 11.53 19.25
CA PRO A 169 -11.84 12.52 20.06
C PRO A 169 -12.02 12.31 21.56
N GLN A 170 -13.13 11.70 21.98
CA GLN A 170 -13.48 11.45 23.38
C GLN A 170 -13.91 9.98 23.54
N ALA A 171 -13.61 9.40 24.71
CA ALA A 171 -14.12 8.09 25.11
C ALA A 171 -15.59 8.22 25.57
N ASP A 172 -16.37 7.15 25.44
CA ASP A 172 -17.75 7.14 25.97
C ASP A 172 -17.78 6.97 27.48
N GLU A 173 -16.73 6.34 28.03
CA GLU A 173 -16.57 6.10 29.45
C GLU A 173 -15.74 7.22 30.10
N ALA A 174 -16.24 7.72 31.23
CA ALA A 174 -15.52 8.62 32.11
C ALA A 174 -15.15 7.86 33.39
N LEU A 175 -13.85 7.59 33.55
CA LEU A 175 -13.34 6.98 34.78
C LEU A 175 -13.38 8.02 35.90
N LYS A 176 -13.86 7.62 37.09
CA LYS A 176 -13.76 8.44 38.27
C LYS A 176 -12.29 8.50 38.67
N VAL A 177 -11.73 9.71 38.71
CA VAL A 177 -10.36 9.92 39.19
C VAL A 177 -10.41 9.93 40.73
N PRO A 178 -9.55 9.16 41.43
CA PRO A 178 -9.48 9.22 42.89
C PRO A 178 -9.18 10.64 43.35
N ASP A 179 -9.86 11.07 44.41
CA ASP A 179 -9.59 12.37 45.01
C ASP A 179 -8.15 12.42 45.52
N LEU A 180 -7.54 13.61 45.53
CA LEU A 180 -6.15 13.82 45.95
C LEU A 180 -5.86 13.24 47.35
N ALA A 181 -6.85 13.26 48.25
CA ALA A 181 -6.77 12.70 49.59
C ALA A 181 -6.46 11.19 49.62
N THR A 182 -6.82 10.45 48.57
CA THR A 182 -6.47 9.02 48.41
C THR A 182 -4.96 8.82 48.45
N PHE A 183 -4.19 9.83 48.03
CA PHE A 183 -2.73 9.78 47.95
C PHE A 183 -2.01 10.42 49.14
N GLN A 184 -2.71 10.64 50.27
CA GLN A 184 -2.15 11.36 51.43
C GLN A 184 -0.80 10.80 51.89
N ALA A 185 -0.63 9.48 51.94
CA ALA A 185 0.65 8.87 52.34
C ALA A 185 1.84 9.22 51.42
N VAL A 186 1.59 9.64 50.17
CA VAL A 186 2.61 10.14 49.22
C VAL A 186 2.83 11.64 49.39
N LEU A 187 1.79 12.39 49.79
CA LEU A 187 1.83 13.83 50.04
C LEU A 187 2.53 14.16 51.37
N ASP A 188 2.35 13.30 52.37
CA ASP A 188 2.98 13.45 53.68
C ASP A 188 4.50 13.30 53.58
N PRO A 189 5.27 14.07 54.37
CA PRO A 189 6.71 13.89 54.45
C PRO A 189 7.03 12.45 54.86
N THR A 190 8.12 11.92 54.31
CA THR A 190 8.62 10.63 54.76
C THR A 190 9.02 10.70 56.23
N ALA A 191 9.00 9.54 56.89
CA ALA A 191 9.49 9.43 58.26
C ALA A 191 10.89 10.04 58.38
N GLU A 192 11.17 10.70 59.50
CA GLU A 192 12.46 11.35 59.75
C GLU A 192 13.62 10.36 59.53
N GLY A 193 14.67 10.81 58.83
CA GLY A 193 15.81 9.98 58.45
C GLY A 193 15.55 9.00 57.29
N ARG A 194 14.32 8.91 56.77
CA ARG A 194 13.99 8.10 55.59
C ARG A 194 13.93 8.97 54.35
N GLU A 195 15.01 8.98 53.60
CA GLU A 195 15.03 9.55 52.26
C GLU A 195 14.39 8.57 51.27
N ILE A 196 13.63 9.11 50.32
CA ILE A 196 13.13 8.35 49.19
C ILE A 196 13.45 9.07 47.89
N SER A 197 13.64 8.31 46.82
CA SER A 197 13.72 8.87 45.47
C SER A 197 12.33 9.18 44.90
N THR A 198 12.28 10.00 43.86
CA THR A 198 11.06 10.25 43.10
C THR A 198 10.51 8.99 42.43
N THR A 199 11.37 8.02 42.08
CA THR A 199 10.95 6.68 41.62
C THR A 199 10.19 5.92 42.71
N GLN A 200 10.66 5.97 43.96
CA GLN A 200 9.96 5.34 45.08
C GLN A 200 8.62 6.04 45.37
N ALA A 201 8.55 7.37 45.26
CA ALA A 201 7.29 8.11 45.35
C ALA A 201 6.30 7.73 44.23
N TYR A 202 6.77 7.60 42.98
CA TYR A 202 5.95 7.14 41.85
C TYR A 202 5.37 5.74 42.06
N VAL A 203 6.19 4.79 42.57
CA VAL A 203 5.71 3.42 42.87
C VAL A 203 4.67 3.43 43.99
N ARG A 204 4.84 4.26 45.03
CA ARG A 204 3.84 4.42 46.10
C ARG A 204 2.53 4.98 45.57
N PHE A 205 2.57 5.99 44.70
CA PHE A 205 1.39 6.53 44.00
C PHE A 205 0.69 5.46 43.15
N LEU A 206 1.45 4.73 42.32
CA LEU A 206 0.90 3.68 41.46
C LEU A 206 0.28 2.53 42.27
N THR A 207 0.88 2.17 43.41
CA THR A 207 0.34 1.14 44.32
C THR A 207 -1.02 1.53 44.87
N THR A 208 -1.20 2.80 45.26
CA THR A 208 -2.49 3.32 45.72
C THR A 208 -3.51 3.35 44.57
N LEU A 209 -3.10 3.80 43.39
CA LEU A 209 -3.96 3.86 42.20
C LEU A 209 -4.47 2.48 41.76
N LEU A 210 -3.67 1.42 41.92
CA LEU A 210 -4.04 0.04 41.56
C LEU A 210 -4.98 -0.65 42.58
N ARG A 211 -5.28 -0.02 43.72
CA ARG A 211 -6.21 -0.55 44.74
C ARG A 211 -7.64 -0.05 44.59
N ASP A 212 -7.84 1.01 43.82
CA ASP A 212 -9.14 1.55 43.43
C ASP A 212 -9.73 0.74 42.27
#